data_AF-A0A392TC31-F1
#
_entry.id   AF-A0A392TC31-F1
#
_cell.length_a   1.000
_cell.length_b   1.000
_cell.length_c   1.000
_cell.angle_alpha   90.00
_cell.angle_beta   90.00
_cell.angle_gamma   90.00
#
_symmetry.space_group_name_H-M   'P 1'
#
loop_
_entity.id
_entity.type
_entity.pdbx_description
1 polymer ?
#
loop_
_entity_poly.entity_id
_entity_poly.type
_entity_poly.pdbx_seq_one_letter_code
_entity_poly.pdbx_strand_id
1 'polypeptide(L)'
;EEVKRMVEDYRKEVVRVGGEKLRVGEVAAVAGRMAAVELNEEARVRVKESSEWVMESVHKGTDCYGVTTGFGSTSHRRTTQGHALQTELIR
;
A
#
# COMPACT_ATOMS: atom_id res chain seq x y z
N GLU A 1 1.20 -28.95 -14.02
CA GLU A 1 0.06 -28.01 -13.91
C GLU A 1 0.42 -26.67 -13.26
N GLU A 2 1.07 -26.64 -12.09
CA GLU A 2 1.40 -25.37 -11.42
C GLU A 2 2.34 -24.46 -12.23
N VAL A 3 3.45 -25.01 -12.76
CA VAL A 3 4.38 -24.25 -13.61
C VAL A 3 3.71 -23.74 -14.89
N LYS A 4 2.78 -24.52 -15.46
CA LYS A 4 2.04 -24.10 -16.66
C LYS A 4 1.21 -22.84 -16.37
N ARG A 5 0.46 -22.84 -15.26
CA ARG A 5 -0.28 -21.66 -14.80
C ARG A 5 0.62 -20.46 -14.53
N MET A 6 1.79 -20.68 -13.92
CA MET A 6 2.75 -19.60 -13.70
C MET A 6 3.27 -18.99 -15.01
N VAL A 7 3.50 -19.81 -16.04
CA VAL A 7 3.89 -19.34 -17.38
C VAL A 7 2.75 -18.58 -18.05
N GLU A 8 1.50 -19.01 -17.88
CA GLU A 8 0.32 -18.28 -18.35
C GLU A 8 0.20 -16.91 -17.67
N ASP A 9 0.36 -16.86 -16.34
CA ASP A 9 0.39 -15.62 -15.56
C ASP A 9 1.51 -14.67 -16.02
N TYR A 10 2.71 -15.20 -16.25
CA TYR A 10 3.85 -14.43 -16.79
C TYR A 10 3.60 -13.86 -18.19
N ARG A 11 2.74 -14.53 -18.96
CA ARG A 11 2.44 -14.15 -20.34
C ARG A 11 1.40 -13.03 -20.45
N LYS A 12 0.67 -12.72 -19.39
CA LYS A 12 -0.33 -11.64 -19.38
C LYS A 12 0.31 -10.29 -19.73
N GLU A 13 -0.37 -9.53 -20.59
CA GLU A 13 0.00 -8.16 -20.96
C GLU A 13 -0.49 -7.13 -19.94
N VAL A 14 -1.53 -7.48 -19.18
CA VAL A 14 -2.13 -6.64 -18.13
C VAL A 14 -2.26 -7.44 -16.85
N VAL A 15 -1.75 -6.89 -15.75
CA VAL A 15 -1.86 -7.44 -14.39
C VAL A 15 -2.80 -6.55 -13.58
N ARG A 16 -3.94 -7.12 -13.16
CA ARG A 16 -4.89 -6.42 -12.30
C ARG A 16 -4.56 -6.66 -10.83
N VAL A 17 -4.33 -5.58 -10.08
CA VAL A 17 -3.96 -5.62 -8.66
C VAL A 17 -5.14 -5.17 -7.80
N GLY A 18 -5.56 -6.03 -6.87
CA GLY A 18 -6.69 -5.79 -5.98
C GLY A 18 -6.51 -6.36 -4.58
N GLY A 19 -5.28 -6.62 -4.13
CA GLY A 19 -4.96 -6.94 -2.73
C GLY A 19 -5.14 -8.40 -2.27
N GLU A 20 -5.63 -9.32 -3.11
CA GLU A 20 -5.97 -10.69 -2.65
C GLU A 20 -5.25 -11.82 -3.39
N LYS A 21 -4.87 -11.63 -4.67
CA LYS A 21 -4.46 -12.75 -5.55
C LYS A 21 -3.28 -12.42 -6.48
N LEU A 22 -2.28 -11.70 -5.99
CA LEU A 22 -1.06 -11.44 -6.77
C LEU A 22 -0.16 -12.69 -6.82
N ARG A 23 0.20 -13.16 -8.02
CA ARG A 23 1.03 -14.36 -8.21
C ARG A 23 2.45 -14.02 -8.65
N VAL A 24 3.40 -14.93 -8.39
CA VAL A 24 4.82 -14.77 -8.77
C VAL A 24 5.00 -14.55 -10.28
N GLY A 25 4.22 -15.25 -11.12
CA GLY A 25 4.25 -15.07 -12.57
C GLY A 25 3.88 -13.65 -13.01
N GLU A 26 2.87 -13.05 -12.36
CA GLU A 26 2.42 -11.68 -12.64
C GLU A 26 3.45 -10.64 -12.18
N VAL A 27 4.09 -10.86 -11.03
CA VAL A 27 5.22 -10.02 -10.58
C VAL A 27 6.37 -10.05 -11.57
N ALA A 28 6.73 -11.25 -12.05
CA ALA A 28 7.76 -11.41 -13.07
C ALA A 28 7.37 -10.76 -14.41
N ALA A 29 6.09 -10.79 -14.80
CA ALA A 29 5.60 -10.12 -16.01
C ALA A 29 5.80 -8.60 -15.93
N VAL A 30 5.44 -7.98 -14.81
CA VAL A 30 5.63 -6.53 -14.61
C VAL A 30 7.12 -6.18 -14.58
N ALA A 31 7.93 -6.92 -13.82
CA ALA A 31 9.35 -6.61 -13.65
C ALA A 31 10.19 -6.84 -14.92
N GLY A 32 9.96 -7.96 -15.62
CA GLY A 32 10.79 -8.40 -16.73
C GLY A 32 10.27 -8.00 -18.11
N ARG A 33 8.96 -7.76 -18.26
CA ARG A 33 8.32 -7.48 -19.55
C ARG A 33 7.56 -6.16 -19.60
N MET A 34 7.53 -5.40 -18.51
CA MET A 34 6.77 -4.14 -18.41
C MET A 34 5.27 -4.32 -18.73
N ALA A 35 4.68 -5.45 -18.31
CA ALA A 35 3.25 -5.64 -18.40
C ALA A 35 2.50 -4.48 -17.72
N ALA A 36 1.42 -4.01 -18.33
CA ALA A 36 0.63 -2.91 -17.80
C ALA A 36 -0.05 -3.31 -16.49
N VAL A 37 -0.22 -2.35 -15.58
CA VAL A 37 -0.86 -2.58 -14.28
C VAL A 37 -2.18 -1.84 -14.22
N GLU A 38 -3.24 -2.56 -13.87
CA GLU A 38 -4.56 -2.01 -13.60
C GLU A 38 -4.90 -2.16 -12.12
N LEU A 39 -5.45 -1.12 -11.51
CA LEU A 39 -5.99 -1.21 -10.15
C LEU A 39 -7.43 -1.72 -10.21
N ASN A 40 -7.80 -2.64 -9.30
CA ASN A 40 -9.18 -3.03 -9.16
C ASN A 40 -9.98 -1.89 -8.50
N GLU A 41 -10.93 -1.30 -9.23
CA GLU A 41 -11.76 -0.19 -8.75
C GLU A 41 -12.63 -0.59 -7.53
N GLU A 42 -13.00 -1.87 -7.40
CA GLU A 42 -13.74 -2.35 -6.22
C GLU A 42 -12.95 -2.16 -4.91
N ALA A 43 -11.61 -2.17 -4.98
CA ALA A 43 -10.76 -1.93 -3.83
C ALA A 43 -10.74 -0.46 -3.39
N ARG A 44 -11.20 0.47 -4.24
CA ARG A 44 -11.13 1.91 -3.95
C ARG A 44 -11.95 2.31 -2.74
N VAL A 45 -13.11 1.69 -2.53
CA VAL A 45 -14.02 2.01 -1.41
C VAL A 45 -13.30 1.78 -0.07
N ARG A 46 -12.79 0.56 0.15
CA ARG A 46 -12.05 0.22 1.39
C ARG A 46 -10.77 1.04 1.59
N VAL A 47 -10.08 1.42 0.50
CA VAL A 47 -8.91 2.30 0.55
C VAL A 47 -9.32 3.71 1.01
N LYS A 48 -10.44 4.23 0.49
CA LYS A 48 -10.97 5.54 0.87
C LYS A 48 -11.44 5.55 2.33
N GLU A 49 -12.19 4.54 2.76
CA GLU A 49 -12.70 4.43 4.14
C GLU A 49 -11.57 4.38 5.16
N SER A 50 -10.52 3.59 4.90
CA SER A 50 -9.35 3.53 5.79
C SER A 50 -8.57 4.86 5.81
N SER A 51 -8.44 5.54 4.66
CA SER A 51 -7.83 6.87 4.60
C SER A 51 -8.62 7.91 5.41
N GLU A 52 -9.95 7.94 5.27
CA GLU A 52 -10.81 8.87 5.99
C GLU A 52 -10.75 8.65 7.50
N TRP A 53 -10.74 7.37 7.92
CA TRP A 53 -10.59 7.02 9.34
C TRP A 53 -9.25 7.47 9.94
N VAL A 54 -8.15 7.34 9.20
CA VAL A 54 -6.83 7.84 9.65
C VAL A 54 -6.86 9.35 9.81
N MET A 55 -7.40 10.09 8.83
CA MET A 55 -7.48 11.55 8.89
C MET A 55 -8.35 12.03 10.05
N GLU A 56 -9.48 11.37 10.30
CA GLU A 56 -10.33 11.65 11.45
C GLU A 56 -9.62 11.37 12.78
N SER A 57 -8.88 10.26 12.87
CA SER A 57 -8.11 9.88 14.06
C SER A 57 -7.01 10.89 14.37
N VAL A 58 -6.32 11.40 13.35
CA VAL A 58 -5.34 12.50 13.51
C VAL A 58 -6.01 13.76 14.04
N HIS A 59 -7.18 14.12 13.49
CA HIS A 59 -7.91 15.31 13.93
C HIS A 59 -8.40 15.21 15.39
N LYS A 60 -8.80 14.01 15.82
CA LYS A 60 -9.19 13.72 17.22
C LYS A 60 -8.02 13.69 18.18
N GLY A 61 -6.77 13.73 17.69
CA GLY A 61 -5.57 13.59 18.52
C GLY A 61 -5.36 12.17 19.04
N THR A 62 -5.90 11.17 18.35
CA THR A 62 -5.69 9.76 18.70
C THR A 62 -4.19 9.44 18.61
N ASP A 63 -3.63 8.82 19.67
CA ASP A 63 -2.26 8.32 19.66
C ASP A 63 -2.17 7.14 18.66
N CYS A 64 -1.48 7.36 17.55
CA CYS A 64 -1.29 6.41 16.45
C CYS A 64 0.19 6.37 16.07
N TYR A 65 0.79 5.17 16.17
CA TYR A 65 2.22 4.97 15.96
C TYR A 65 2.67 5.43 14.57
N GLY A 66 3.68 6.31 14.53
CA GLY A 66 4.23 6.84 13.28
C GLY A 66 3.29 7.78 12.52
N VAL A 67 2.16 8.17 13.11
CA VAL A 67 1.21 9.15 12.55
C VAL A 67 1.15 10.39 13.44
N THR A 68 0.82 10.22 14.71
CA THR A 68 0.82 11.28 15.74
C THR A 68 1.94 11.06 16.78
N THR A 69 2.71 9.97 16.65
CA THR A 69 3.89 9.70 17.46
C THR A 69 5.16 9.59 16.61
N GLY A 70 6.34 9.65 17.26
CA GLY A 70 7.62 9.34 16.62
C GLY A 70 7.77 7.87 16.22
N PHE A 71 8.91 7.55 15.58
CA PHE A 71 9.25 6.21 15.08
C PHE A 71 10.27 5.50 15.98
N GLY A 72 10.20 4.17 16.06
CA GLY A 72 11.17 3.33 16.75
C GLY A 72 11.34 3.72 18.23
N SER A 73 12.58 3.96 18.65
CA SER A 73 12.92 4.36 20.03
C SER A 73 12.29 5.70 20.45
N THR A 74 11.84 6.52 19.48
CA THR A 74 11.23 7.83 19.74
C THR A 74 9.70 7.80 19.73
N SER A 75 9.08 6.62 19.74
CA SER A 75 7.62 6.44 19.75
C SER A 75 6.88 7.09 20.94
N HIS A 76 7.60 7.41 22.02
CA HIS A 76 7.06 8.16 23.15
C HIS A 76 6.86 9.66 22.85
N ARG A 77 7.40 10.20 21.75
CA ARG A 77 7.22 11.61 21.37
C ARG A 77 5.93 11.76 20.59
N ARG A 78 5.17 12.83 20.86
CA ARG A 78 3.90 13.13 20.20
C ARG A 78 4.04 14.37 19.32
N THR A 79 3.23 14.45 18.26
CA THR A 79 3.15 15.60 17.37
C THR A 79 1.76 15.72 16.76
N THR A 80 1.31 16.95 16.56
CA THR A 80 0.11 17.28 15.76
C THR A 80 0.46 17.63 14.31
N GLN A 81 1.77 17.68 13.99
CA GLN A 81 2.29 18.02 12.67
C GLN A 81 2.52 16.76 11.82
N GLY A 82 1.45 16.01 11.54
CA GLY A 82 1.54 14.71 10.84
C GLY A 82 2.24 14.80 9.48
N HIS A 83 1.95 15.84 8.68
CA HIS A 83 2.60 16.03 7.38
C HIS A 83 4.13 16.24 7.49
N ALA A 84 4.56 17.06 8.45
CA ALA A 84 5.99 17.29 8.69
C ALA A 84 6.68 16.01 9.17
N LEU A 85 6.01 15.23 10.04
CA LEU A 85 6.51 13.93 10.49
C LEU A 85 6.74 12.96 9.33
N GLN A 86 5.79 12.86 8.38
CA GLN A 86 5.97 11.98 7.20
C GLN A 86 7.07 12.47 6.26
N THR A 87 7.27 13.79 6.16
CA THR A 87 8.39 14.35 5.38
C THR A 87 9.73 13.96 6.00
N GLU A 88 9.87 14.04 7.32
CA GLU A 88 11.09 13.65 8.04
C GLU A 88 11.37 12.15 8.01
N LEU A 89 10.34 11.31 7.86
CA LEU A 89 10.53 9.86 7.73
C LEU A 89 11.29 9.48 6.45
N ILE A 90 11.04 10.21 5.36
CA ILE A 90 11.60 9.92 4.03
C ILE A 90 12.92 10.68 3.77
N ARG A 91 13.20 11.72 4.56
CA ARG A 91 14.38 12.59 4.41
C ARG A 91 15.69 11.86 4.70
#